data_AF-A0A8J4YFH1-F1
#
_entry.id   AF-A0A8J4YFH1-F1
#
_cell.length_a   1.000
_cell.length_b   1.000
_cell.length_c   1.000
_cell.angle_alpha   90.00
_cell.angle_beta   90.00
_cell.angle_gamma   90.00
#
_symmetry.space_group_name_H-M   'P 1'
#
loop_
_entity.id
_entity.type
_entity.pdbx_description
1 polymer ?
#
loop_
_entity_poly.entity_id
_entity_poly.type
_entity_poly.pdbx_seq_one_letter_code
_entity_poly.pdbx_strand_id
1 'polypeptide(L)'
;MQPCQLAVGGMPRNVGYCPCELVLRKLGPLNHSRWLTTANRILRLYVGLDAPSSNIKTLVTFIIRVYDPTWFAIKTQPSCKDGAKHLHGMMVRTRYLSSSLKKVVDPVIRRNGFCGHPENVLLAMITDEQPHIRELGLRRIMKARSHVSANKIRRFRVPPLNLDATEYQDMVDWQTLTVTEPPVMMDMTENELKDPDLCSDFTTCPFPRFLSHQR
;
A
#
# COMPACT_ATOMS: atom_id res chain seq x y z
N MET A 1 16.75 -18.14 -28.93
CA MET A 1 16.82 -17.79 -27.50
C MET A 1 15.81 -18.66 -26.78
N GLN A 2 16.26 -19.60 -25.95
CA GLN A 2 15.37 -20.54 -25.27
C GLN A 2 14.59 -19.85 -24.14
N PRO A 3 13.27 -20.08 -24.02
CA PRO A 3 12.48 -19.58 -22.90
C PRO A 3 12.77 -20.38 -21.63
N CYS A 4 13.03 -19.71 -20.50
CA CYS A 4 12.98 -20.33 -19.19
C CYS A 4 11.51 -20.68 -18.86
N GLN A 5 11.15 -21.95 -18.93
CA GLN A 5 9.89 -22.45 -18.40
C GLN A 5 9.97 -22.46 -16.87
N LEU A 6 9.03 -21.79 -16.20
CA LEU A 6 8.69 -22.12 -14.82
C LEU A 6 7.97 -23.47 -14.84
N ALA A 7 8.71 -24.53 -14.53
CA ALA A 7 8.16 -25.87 -14.39
C ALA A 7 7.30 -25.92 -13.13
N VAL A 8 5.99 -25.88 -13.29
CA VAL A 8 5.02 -26.42 -12.33
C VAL A 8 4.01 -27.22 -13.15
N GLY A 9 3.69 -28.46 -12.82
CA GLY A 9 2.68 -29.24 -13.57
C GLY A 9 1.30 -28.56 -13.58
N GLY A 10 0.49 -28.89 -14.58
CA GLY A 10 -0.97 -28.68 -14.58
C GLY A 10 -1.52 -27.37 -15.18
N MET A 11 -2.19 -27.50 -16.34
CA MET A 11 -3.10 -26.57 -17.04
C MET A 11 -2.54 -25.28 -17.67
N PRO A 12 -3.13 -24.79 -18.79
CA PRO A 12 -2.55 -23.75 -19.64
C PRO A 12 -2.68 -22.38 -18.95
N ARG A 13 -1.64 -22.03 -18.20
CA ARG A 13 -1.48 -20.76 -17.50
C ARG A 13 -1.25 -19.64 -18.52
N ASN A 14 -2.03 -18.56 -18.44
CA ASN A 14 -1.71 -17.30 -19.11
C ASN A 14 -0.57 -16.61 -18.35
N VAL A 15 0.65 -17.13 -18.52
CA VAL A 15 1.86 -16.53 -17.94
C VAL A 15 2.22 -15.33 -18.82
N GLY A 16 2.19 -14.13 -18.25
CA GLY A 16 2.78 -12.96 -18.90
C GLY A 16 4.25 -13.25 -19.21
N TYR A 17 4.70 -12.95 -20.43
CA TYR A 17 6.09 -13.13 -20.82
C TYR A 17 6.96 -12.09 -20.10
N CYS A 18 7.78 -12.54 -19.15
CA CYS A 18 8.83 -11.72 -18.52
C CYS A 18 10.19 -12.13 -19.13
N PRO A 19 10.87 -11.24 -19.88
CA PRO A 19 12.22 -11.50 -20.38
C PRO A 19 13.16 -11.95 -19.25
N CYS A 20 13.96 -13.00 -19.50
CA CYS A 20 14.88 -13.55 -18.50
C CYS A 20 15.85 -12.48 -17.97
N GLU A 21 16.21 -11.50 -18.80
CA GLU A 21 17.04 -10.35 -18.40
C GLU A 21 16.39 -9.50 -17.29
N LEU A 22 15.07 -9.31 -17.31
CA LEU A 22 14.35 -8.57 -16.27
C LEU A 22 14.23 -9.38 -14.98
N VAL A 23 14.04 -10.70 -15.09
CA VAL A 23 13.99 -11.61 -13.93
C VAL A 23 15.35 -11.64 -13.21
N LEU A 24 16.45 -11.59 -13.96
CA LEU A 24 17.81 -11.62 -13.43
C LEU A 24 18.33 -10.24 -13.01
N ARG A 25 17.60 -9.17 -13.29
CA ARG A 25 18.02 -7.80 -13.02
C ARG A 25 18.05 -7.56 -11.52
N LYS A 26 19.24 -7.52 -10.93
CA LYS A 26 19.44 -7.01 -9.56
C LYS A 26 19.15 -5.52 -9.56
N LEU A 27 18.08 -5.12 -8.87
CA LEU A 27 17.83 -3.71 -8.57
C LEU A 27 18.99 -3.18 -7.72
N GLY A 28 19.54 -2.03 -8.09
CA GLY A 28 20.53 -1.34 -7.26
C GLY A 28 19.92 -0.95 -5.91
N PRO A 29 20.74 -0.69 -4.87
CA PRO A 29 20.25 -0.31 -3.55
C PRO A 29 19.35 0.93 -3.65
N LEU A 30 18.15 0.82 -3.09
CA LEU A 30 17.21 1.94 -3.05
C LEU A 30 17.76 3.05 -2.17
N ASN A 31 17.92 4.25 -2.75
CA ASN A 31 18.40 5.40 -1.99
C ASN A 31 17.28 5.96 -1.09
N HIS A 32 17.26 5.51 0.17
CA HIS A 32 16.31 5.98 1.20
C HIS A 32 16.56 7.40 1.69
N SER A 33 17.73 7.99 1.39
CA SER A 33 18.24 9.17 2.09
C SER A 33 17.53 10.47 1.73
N ARG A 34 16.86 10.55 0.57
CA ARG A 34 16.35 11.83 0.07
C ARG A 34 15.23 12.43 0.91
N TRP A 35 14.31 11.62 1.41
CA TRP A 35 13.11 12.14 2.07
C TRP A 35 13.40 12.60 3.50
N LEU A 36 14.15 11.79 4.26
CA LEU A 36 14.55 12.11 5.63
C LEU A 36 15.51 13.31 5.67
N THR A 37 16.32 13.50 4.63
CA THR A 37 17.26 14.64 4.55
C THR A 37 16.52 15.98 4.55
N THR A 38 15.43 16.12 3.80
CA THR A 38 14.67 17.37 3.75
C THR A 38 13.98 17.65 5.09
N ALA A 39 13.34 16.64 5.70
CA ALA A 39 12.72 16.79 7.02
C ALA A 39 13.76 17.20 8.08
N ASN A 40 14.90 16.52 8.13
CA ASN A 40 15.99 16.84 9.05
C ASN A 40 16.55 18.26 8.84
N ARG A 41 16.67 18.71 7.59
CA ARG A 41 17.11 20.09 7.28
C ARG A 41 16.11 21.13 7.78
N ILE A 42 14.82 20.90 7.59
CA ILE A 42 13.75 21.81 8.09
C ILE A 42 13.75 21.85 9.62
N LEU A 43 13.88 20.70 10.28
CA LEU A 43 13.95 20.63 11.75
C LEU A 43 15.18 21.36 12.29
N ARG A 44 16.36 21.17 11.68
CA ARG A 44 17.59 21.90 12.06
C ARG A 44 17.44 23.40 11.84
N LEU A 45 16.84 23.80 10.72
CA LEU A 45 16.57 25.22 10.45
C LEU A 45 15.65 25.82 11.53
N TYR A 46 14.61 25.10 11.94
CA TYR A 46 13.71 25.57 13.00
C TYR A 46 14.41 25.78 14.34
N VAL A 47 15.24 24.82 14.77
CA VAL A 47 15.98 24.90 16.04
C VAL A 47 17.04 26.02 16.02
N GLY A 48 17.59 26.34 14.84
CA GLY A 48 18.60 27.40 14.68
C GLY A 48 18.04 28.81 14.55
N LEU A 49 16.72 29.02 14.64
CA LEU A 49 16.08 30.33 14.53
C LEU A 49 15.54 30.79 15.89
N ASP A 50 15.92 31.98 16.34
CA ASP A 50 15.38 32.58 17.58
C ASP A 50 13.87 32.86 17.48
N ALA A 51 13.41 33.26 16.29
CA ALA A 51 12.01 33.60 16.01
C ALA A 51 11.54 32.98 14.67
N PRO A 52 11.17 31.70 14.65
CA PRO A 52 10.76 31.02 13.42
C PRO A 52 9.43 31.56 12.89
N SER A 53 9.37 31.74 11.56
CA SER A 53 8.15 32.21 10.87
C SER A 53 7.00 31.21 10.99
N SER A 54 5.77 31.68 10.78
CA SER A 54 4.58 30.83 10.75
C SER A 54 4.71 29.68 9.75
N ASN A 55 5.29 29.93 8.58
CA ASN A 55 5.52 28.90 7.55
C ASN A 55 6.47 27.80 8.03
N ILE A 56 7.57 28.14 8.70
CA ILE A 56 8.49 27.14 9.26
C ILE A 56 7.78 26.33 10.36
N LYS A 57 7.02 26.99 11.24
CA LYS A 57 6.22 26.31 12.27
C LYS A 57 5.21 25.34 11.65
N THR A 58 4.54 25.72 10.56
CA THR A 58 3.61 24.85 9.83
C THR A 58 4.32 23.62 9.27
N LEU A 59 5.48 23.80 8.63
CA LEU A 59 6.26 22.68 8.06
C LEU A 59 6.75 21.72 9.15
N VAL A 60 7.29 22.24 10.25
CA VAL A 60 7.75 21.44 11.39
C VAL A 60 6.59 20.68 12.03
N THR A 61 5.44 21.35 12.21
CA THR A 61 4.23 20.71 12.73
C THR A 61 3.78 19.58 11.82
N PHE A 62 3.82 19.77 10.49
CA PHE A 62 3.50 18.71 9.54
C PHE A 62 4.49 17.54 9.63
N ILE A 63 5.79 17.82 9.77
CA ILE A 63 6.82 16.78 9.91
C ILE A 63 6.51 15.91 11.14
N ILE A 64 6.33 16.54 12.29
CA ILE A 64 6.13 15.84 13.58
C ILE A 64 4.78 15.12 13.64
N ARG A 65 3.71 15.72 13.12
CA ARG A 65 2.34 15.15 13.26
C ARG A 65 1.96 14.16 12.17
N VAL A 66 2.52 14.31 10.97
CA VAL A 66 2.11 13.54 9.78
C VAL A 66 3.27 12.70 9.27
N TYR A 67 4.38 13.33 8.90
CA TYR A 67 5.46 12.67 8.18
C TYR A 67 6.17 11.61 9.03
N ASP A 68 6.69 11.99 10.20
CA ASP A 68 7.47 11.08 11.05
C ASP A 68 6.63 9.87 11.49
N PRO A 69 5.40 10.03 12.03
CA PRO A 69 4.60 8.88 12.43
C PRO A 69 4.24 7.94 11.28
N THR A 70 3.97 8.49 10.09
CA THR A 70 3.70 7.67 8.89
C THR A 70 4.94 6.91 8.46
N TRP A 71 6.10 7.57 8.46
CA TRP A 71 7.38 6.94 8.13
C TRP A 71 7.73 5.82 9.11
N PHE A 72 7.56 6.05 10.42
CA PHE A 72 7.79 5.04 11.45
C PHE A 72 6.85 3.85 11.30
N ALA A 73 5.55 4.07 11.06
CA ALA A 73 4.59 3.00 10.84
C ALA A 73 4.98 2.10 9.65
N ILE A 74 5.41 2.69 8.54
CA ILE A 74 5.87 1.92 7.37
C ILE A 74 7.18 1.16 7.69
N LYS A 75 8.06 1.73 8.53
CA LYS A 75 9.31 1.06 8.92
C LYS A 75 9.10 -0.11 9.87
N THR A 76 8.14 0.00 10.78
CA THR A 76 7.81 -1.08 11.72
C THR A 76 6.95 -2.16 11.08
N GLN A 77 6.07 -1.79 10.14
CA GLN A 77 5.18 -2.70 9.41
C GLN A 77 5.38 -2.53 7.89
N PRO A 78 6.49 -3.04 7.33
CA PRO A 78 6.88 -2.78 5.94
C PRO A 78 6.15 -3.66 4.92
N SER A 79 5.25 -4.54 5.35
CA SER A 79 4.54 -5.46 4.47
C SER A 79 3.53 -4.72 3.61
N CYS A 80 3.35 -5.16 2.37
CA CYS A 80 2.31 -4.60 1.50
C CYS A 80 0.89 -4.78 2.06
N LYS A 81 0.68 -5.78 2.94
CA LYS A 81 -0.61 -6.00 3.64
C LYS A 81 -1.02 -4.81 4.51
N ASP A 82 -0.05 -4.04 5.00
CA ASP A 82 -0.30 -2.87 5.85
C ASP A 82 -0.40 -1.56 5.04
N GLY A 83 -0.19 -1.63 3.73
CA GLY A 83 -0.13 -0.44 2.86
C GLY A 83 -1.37 0.44 2.94
N ALA A 84 -2.57 -0.16 2.89
CA ALA A 84 -3.83 0.57 2.99
C ALA A 84 -4.00 1.24 4.36
N LYS A 85 -3.59 0.55 5.45
CA LYS A 85 -3.62 1.07 6.82
C LYS A 85 -2.68 2.27 6.96
N HIS A 86 -1.48 2.22 6.38
CA HIS A 86 -0.54 3.34 6.38
C HIS A 86 -1.07 4.57 5.64
N LEU A 87 -1.69 4.35 4.47
CA LEU A 87 -2.31 5.44 3.70
C LEU A 87 -3.46 6.09 4.48
N HIS A 88 -4.34 5.27 5.07
CA HIS A 88 -5.43 5.75 5.92
C HIS A 88 -4.91 6.54 7.13
N GLY A 89 -3.92 5.98 7.84
CA GLY A 89 -3.31 6.64 8.98
C GLY A 89 -2.70 8.01 8.63
N MET A 90 -2.07 8.12 7.45
CA MET A 90 -1.58 9.42 6.94
C MET A 90 -2.75 10.39 6.68
N MET A 91 -3.82 9.93 6.04
CA MET A 91 -5.01 10.75 5.76
C MET A 91 -5.68 11.27 7.04
N VAL A 92 -5.83 10.41 8.06
CA VAL A 92 -6.35 10.80 9.38
C VAL A 92 -5.47 11.90 9.98
N ARG A 93 -4.15 11.74 9.91
CA ARG A 93 -3.19 12.73 10.44
C ARG A 93 -3.23 14.06 9.71
N THR A 94 -3.66 14.13 8.45
CA THR A 94 -3.77 15.42 7.74
C THR A 94 -5.07 16.17 8.01
N ARG A 95 -6.04 15.58 8.73
CA ARG A 95 -7.36 16.20 8.98
C ARG A 95 -7.30 17.50 9.78
N TYR A 96 -6.28 17.68 10.63
CA TYR A 96 -6.10 18.92 11.41
C TYR A 96 -5.71 20.13 10.56
N LEU A 97 -5.27 19.91 9.33
CA LEU A 97 -4.82 21.00 8.45
C LEU A 97 -5.96 21.95 8.12
N SER A 98 -5.64 23.23 7.97
CA SER A 98 -6.57 24.24 7.49
C SER A 98 -7.02 23.95 6.05
N SER A 99 -8.15 24.50 5.65
CA SER A 99 -8.67 24.34 4.28
C SER A 99 -7.69 24.81 3.20
N SER A 100 -6.88 25.85 3.49
CA SER A 100 -5.84 26.32 2.56
C SER A 100 -4.70 25.30 2.38
N LEU A 101 -4.27 24.64 3.46
CA LEU A 101 -3.23 23.62 3.41
C LEU A 101 -3.75 22.30 2.81
N LYS A 102 -5.00 21.94 3.11
CA LYS A 102 -5.67 20.77 2.49
C LYS A 102 -5.72 20.89 0.96
N LYS A 103 -5.95 22.08 0.42
CA LYS A 103 -5.88 22.32 -1.04
C LYS A 103 -4.53 21.96 -1.67
N VAL A 104 -3.44 21.98 -0.89
CA VAL A 104 -2.09 21.59 -1.35
C VAL A 104 -1.82 20.12 -1.07
N VAL A 105 -2.18 19.62 0.12
CA VAL A 105 -1.82 18.27 0.58
C VAL A 105 -2.73 17.19 -0.01
N ASP A 106 -4.04 17.43 -0.08
CA ASP A 106 -5.01 16.43 -0.50
C ASP A 106 -4.79 15.96 -1.95
N PRO A 107 -4.49 16.83 -2.94
CA PRO A 107 -4.15 16.38 -4.29
C PRO A 107 -2.88 15.52 -4.32
N VAL A 108 -1.91 15.78 -3.44
CA VAL A 108 -0.67 14.99 -3.35
C VAL A 108 -0.97 13.60 -2.80
N ILE A 109 -1.83 13.49 -1.77
CA ILE A 109 -2.28 12.20 -1.25
C ILE A 109 -3.02 11.43 -2.34
N ARG A 110 -3.99 12.07 -3.01
CA ARG A 110 -4.76 11.43 -4.09
C ARG A 110 -3.89 10.96 -5.24
N ARG A 111 -2.89 11.72 -5.65
CA ARG A 111 -1.98 11.33 -6.74
C ARG A 111 -1.08 10.15 -6.37
N ASN A 112 -0.72 10.01 -5.09
CA ASN A 112 0.17 8.96 -4.60
C ASN A 112 -0.58 7.82 -3.86
N GLY A 113 -1.91 7.82 -3.94
CA GLY A 113 -2.80 6.92 -3.21
C GLY A 113 -2.82 5.47 -3.69
N PHE A 114 -1.71 4.94 -4.21
CA PHE A 114 -1.63 3.61 -4.81
C PHE A 114 -2.01 2.49 -3.82
N CYS A 115 -1.68 2.66 -2.54
CA CYS A 115 -2.07 1.73 -1.48
C CYS A 115 -3.58 1.66 -1.25
N GLY A 116 -4.35 2.62 -1.78
CA GLY A 116 -5.80 2.58 -1.76
C GLY A 116 -6.39 1.70 -2.85
N HIS A 117 -5.62 1.13 -3.78
CA HIS A 117 -6.16 0.22 -4.79
C HIS A 117 -6.98 -0.92 -4.15
N PRO A 118 -8.14 -1.33 -4.70
CA PRO A 118 -8.99 -2.36 -4.09
C PRO A 118 -8.23 -3.64 -3.73
N GLU A 119 -7.30 -4.10 -4.58
CA GLU A 119 -6.46 -5.25 -4.29
C GLU A 119 -5.62 -5.04 -3.01
N ASN A 120 -5.01 -3.87 -2.81
CA ASN A 120 -4.22 -3.54 -1.62
C ASN A 120 -5.10 -3.42 -0.36
N VAL A 121 -6.31 -2.88 -0.51
CA VAL A 121 -7.27 -2.83 0.60
C VAL A 121 -7.71 -4.24 0.98
N LEU A 122 -7.94 -5.14 0.02
CA LEU A 122 -8.25 -6.54 0.29
C LEU A 122 -7.11 -7.28 1.00
N LEU A 123 -5.85 -7.00 0.65
CA LEU A 123 -4.70 -7.53 1.38
C LEU A 123 -4.76 -7.15 2.86
N ALA A 124 -5.03 -5.88 3.15
CA ALA A 124 -5.15 -5.40 4.53
C ALA A 124 -6.34 -6.04 5.27
N MET A 125 -7.47 -6.23 4.58
CA MET A 125 -8.68 -6.80 5.16
C MET A 125 -8.52 -8.26 5.54
N ILE A 126 -7.94 -9.11 4.68
CA ILE A 126 -7.83 -10.55 4.98
C ILE A 126 -6.86 -10.82 6.14
N THR A 127 -5.88 -9.94 6.34
CA THR A 127 -4.90 -10.02 7.43
C THR A 127 -5.24 -9.07 8.57
N ASP A 128 -6.50 -8.64 8.69
CA ASP A 128 -6.93 -7.78 9.77
C ASP A 128 -7.05 -8.56 11.09
N GLU A 129 -6.82 -7.90 12.22
CA GLU A 129 -7.00 -8.52 13.54
C GLU A 129 -8.48 -8.78 13.84
N GLN A 130 -9.38 -7.95 13.29
CA GLN A 130 -10.81 -8.05 13.49
C GLN A 130 -11.44 -9.12 12.58
N PRO A 131 -12.06 -10.19 13.15
CA PRO A 131 -12.57 -11.31 12.36
C PRO A 131 -13.63 -10.91 11.32
N HIS A 132 -14.50 -9.96 11.66
CA HIS A 132 -15.57 -9.50 10.76
C HIS A 132 -15.02 -8.76 9.52
N ILE A 133 -13.88 -8.05 9.65
CA ILE A 133 -13.19 -7.43 8.52
C ILE A 133 -12.56 -8.49 7.63
N ARG A 134 -11.91 -9.50 8.22
CA ARG A 134 -11.36 -10.64 7.47
C ARG A 134 -12.43 -11.36 6.67
N GLU A 135 -13.57 -11.66 7.28
CA GLU A 135 -14.68 -12.32 6.61
C GLU A 135 -15.23 -11.47 5.45
N LEU A 136 -15.35 -10.15 5.63
CA LEU A 136 -15.74 -9.24 4.56
C LEU A 136 -14.72 -9.22 3.41
N GLY A 137 -13.43 -9.18 3.73
CA GLY A 137 -12.33 -9.24 2.75
C GLY A 137 -12.38 -10.54 1.95
N LEU A 138 -12.53 -11.68 2.64
CA LEU A 138 -12.65 -12.99 2.01
C LEU A 138 -13.82 -13.06 1.04
N ARG A 139 -15.02 -12.64 1.46
CA ARG A 139 -16.21 -12.63 0.60
C ARG A 139 -15.99 -11.80 -0.67
N ARG A 140 -15.29 -10.66 -0.56
CA ARG A 140 -14.95 -9.82 -1.72
C ARG A 140 -13.96 -10.50 -2.66
N ILE A 141 -12.94 -11.19 -2.14
CA ILE A 141 -11.99 -11.96 -2.94
C ILE A 141 -12.70 -13.10 -3.66
N MET A 142 -13.55 -13.87 -2.97
CA MET A 142 -14.32 -14.96 -3.58
C MET A 142 -15.22 -14.46 -4.71
N LYS A 143 -15.88 -13.31 -4.51
CA LYS A 143 -16.66 -12.65 -5.57
C LYS A 143 -15.77 -12.20 -6.73
N ALA A 144 -14.55 -11.71 -6.47
CA ALA A 144 -13.64 -11.32 -7.52
C ALA A 144 -13.12 -12.52 -8.34
N ARG A 145 -12.92 -13.69 -7.69
CA ARG A 145 -12.54 -14.96 -8.34
C ARG A 145 -13.61 -15.48 -9.30
N SER A 146 -14.88 -15.40 -8.90
CA SER A 146 -15.98 -15.89 -9.74
C SER A 146 -16.18 -15.07 -11.02
N HIS A 147 -15.77 -13.80 -11.00
CA HIS A 147 -15.68 -12.95 -12.17
C HIS A 147 -14.33 -13.13 -12.86
N VAL A 148 -14.14 -14.27 -13.53
CA VAL A 148 -12.95 -14.55 -14.34
C VAL A 148 -12.84 -13.51 -15.45
N SER A 149 -11.95 -12.53 -15.28
CA SER A 149 -11.70 -11.52 -16.30
C SER A 149 -10.96 -12.19 -17.46
N ALA A 150 -11.67 -12.47 -18.56
CA ALA A 150 -11.10 -13.01 -19.78
C ALA A 150 -9.88 -12.17 -20.23
N ASN A 151 -8.67 -12.76 -20.19
CA ASN A 151 -7.38 -12.29 -20.76
C ASN A 151 -7.11 -10.78 -20.84
N LYS A 152 -7.71 -9.97 -19.97
CA LYS A 152 -7.58 -8.52 -19.99
C LYS A 152 -6.45 -8.13 -19.07
N ILE A 153 -5.47 -7.44 -19.63
CA ILE A 153 -4.36 -6.86 -18.88
C ILE A 153 -4.94 -5.96 -17.78
N ARG A 154 -4.65 -6.29 -16.52
CA ARG A 154 -5.04 -5.48 -15.35
C ARG A 154 -4.31 -4.15 -15.41
N ARG A 155 -5.07 -3.05 -15.48
CA ARG A 155 -4.49 -1.69 -15.45
C ARG A 155 -4.53 -1.18 -14.02
N PHE A 156 -3.37 -1.07 -13.40
CA PHE A 156 -3.24 -0.44 -12.09
C PHE A 156 -3.47 1.07 -12.21
N ARG A 157 -4.52 1.58 -11.56
CA ARG A 157 -4.87 3.01 -11.51
C ARG A 157 -5.08 3.42 -10.06
N VAL A 158 -4.65 4.63 -9.71
CA VAL A 158 -4.94 5.18 -8.39
C VAL A 158 -6.44 5.41 -8.27
N PRO A 159 -7.13 4.83 -7.27
CA PRO A 159 -8.55 5.02 -7.13
C PRO A 159 -8.87 6.42 -6.57
N PRO A 160 -10.07 6.96 -6.84
CA PRO A 160 -10.60 8.06 -6.04
C PRO A 160 -10.66 7.66 -4.57
N LEU A 161 -10.03 8.46 -3.71
CA LEU A 161 -9.98 8.24 -2.27
C LEU A 161 -10.97 9.14 -1.54
N ASN A 162 -11.72 8.53 -0.61
CA ASN A 162 -12.49 9.22 0.41
C ASN A 162 -11.55 9.65 1.56
N LEU A 163 -11.18 10.94 1.60
CA LEU A 163 -10.25 11.46 2.61
C LEU A 163 -10.85 11.52 4.03
N ASP A 164 -12.18 11.50 4.11
CA ASP A 164 -12.94 11.60 5.35
C ASP A 164 -13.32 10.22 5.93
N ALA A 165 -12.88 9.12 5.30
CA ALA A 165 -13.17 7.75 5.72
C ALA A 165 -12.73 7.47 7.17
N THR A 166 -13.65 7.05 8.04
CA THR A 166 -13.32 6.71 9.44
C THR A 166 -12.41 5.49 9.50
N GLU A 167 -12.72 4.47 8.70
CA GLU A 167 -11.97 3.22 8.62
C GLU A 167 -11.25 3.07 7.27
N TYR A 168 -10.19 2.27 7.23
CA TYR A 168 -9.36 2.13 6.03
C TYR A 168 -10.10 1.42 4.88
N GLN A 169 -11.02 0.49 5.19
CA GLN A 169 -11.84 -0.20 4.20
C GLN A 169 -12.84 0.74 3.50
N ASP A 170 -13.14 1.89 4.09
CA ASP A 170 -14.09 2.89 3.55
C ASP A 170 -13.39 4.00 2.75
N MET A 171 -12.06 3.93 2.61
CA MET A 171 -11.30 4.86 1.76
C MET A 171 -11.66 4.75 0.28
N VAL A 172 -12.19 3.60 -0.13
CA VAL A 172 -12.54 3.30 -1.50
C VAL A 172 -14.01 3.01 -1.65
N ASP A 173 -14.54 3.42 -2.79
CA ASP A 173 -15.89 3.07 -3.19
C ASP A 173 -15.90 1.71 -3.90
N TRP A 174 -16.35 0.70 -3.18
CA TRP A 174 -16.45 -0.68 -3.66
C TRP A 174 -17.53 -0.89 -4.74
N GLN A 175 -18.45 0.05 -4.93
CA GLN A 175 -19.51 -0.06 -5.93
C GLN A 175 -19.05 0.45 -7.29
N THR A 176 -18.22 1.49 -7.32
CA THR A 176 -17.74 2.10 -8.57
C THR A 176 -16.43 1.50 -9.07
N LEU A 177 -15.62 0.91 -8.18
CA LEU A 177 -14.34 0.33 -8.54
C LEU A 177 -14.47 -1.11 -9.04
N THR A 178 -13.71 -1.43 -10.09
CA THR A 178 -13.49 -2.82 -10.49
C THR A 178 -12.62 -3.51 -9.45
N VAL A 179 -13.17 -4.53 -8.80
CA VAL A 179 -12.45 -5.36 -7.83
C VAL A 179 -11.94 -6.61 -8.52
N THR A 180 -10.63 -6.80 -8.49
CA THR A 180 -9.94 -8.01 -8.93
C THR A 180 -9.32 -8.70 -7.73
N GLU A 181 -9.07 -10.00 -7.85
CA GLU A 181 -8.33 -10.73 -6.83
C GLU A 181 -6.88 -10.23 -6.74
N PRO A 182 -6.35 -9.95 -5.53
CA PRO A 182 -4.94 -9.57 -5.37
C PRO A 182 -3.98 -10.60 -5.98
N PRO A 183 -2.97 -10.19 -6.78
CA PRO A 183 -2.05 -11.12 -7.42
C PRO A 183 -1.35 -12.10 -6.47
N VAL A 184 -1.07 -11.65 -5.24
CA VAL A 184 -0.43 -12.46 -4.19
C VAL A 184 -1.31 -13.63 -3.74
N MET A 185 -2.62 -13.58 -4.01
CA MET A 185 -3.60 -14.57 -3.55
C MET A 185 -4.07 -15.51 -4.64
N MET A 186 -3.71 -15.28 -5.91
CA MET A 186 -4.24 -16.05 -7.04
C MET A 186 -3.94 -17.55 -6.93
N ASP A 187 -2.81 -17.93 -6.34
CA ASP A 187 -2.39 -19.32 -6.20
C ASP A 187 -2.85 -19.96 -4.88
N MET A 188 -3.52 -19.20 -4.00
CA MET A 188 -3.98 -19.68 -2.70
C MET A 188 -5.37 -20.32 -2.80
N THR A 189 -5.57 -21.45 -2.16
CA THR A 189 -6.89 -22.10 -2.00
C THR A 189 -7.79 -21.32 -1.03
N GLU A 190 -9.10 -21.58 -1.09
CA GLU A 190 -10.03 -20.94 -0.15
C GLU A 190 -9.77 -21.30 1.32
N ASN A 191 -9.26 -22.52 1.57
CA ASN A 191 -8.92 -22.97 2.91
C ASN A 191 -7.70 -22.21 3.45
N GLU A 192 -6.68 -22.00 2.61
CA GLU A 192 -5.50 -21.19 2.97
C GLU A 192 -5.86 -19.72 3.21
N LEU A 193 -6.84 -19.17 2.48
CA LEU A 193 -7.33 -17.80 2.73
C LEU A 193 -8.17 -17.65 4.01
N LYS A 194 -8.76 -18.75 4.49
CA LYS A 194 -9.52 -18.79 5.75
C LYS A 194 -8.63 -19.03 6.96
N ASP A 195 -7.38 -19.41 6.73
CA ASP A 195 -6.44 -19.73 7.80
C ASP A 195 -6.23 -18.50 8.70
N PRO A 196 -6.55 -18.58 10.01
CA PRO A 196 -6.28 -17.49 10.95
C PRO A 196 -4.78 -17.15 11.02
N ASP A 197 -3.89 -18.11 10.71
CA ASP A 197 -2.45 -17.91 10.70
C ASP A 197 -1.91 -17.21 9.44
N LEU A 198 -2.76 -16.92 8.46
CA LEU A 198 -2.43 -15.98 7.38
C LEU A 198 -2.01 -14.60 7.91
N CYS A 199 -2.45 -14.27 9.13
CA CYS A 199 -2.12 -13.06 9.84
C CYS A 199 -0.75 -13.12 10.53
N SER A 200 -0.36 -14.30 11.04
CA SER A 200 0.65 -14.45 12.08
C SER A 200 2.07 -14.64 11.56
N ASP A 201 2.29 -15.30 10.40
CA ASP A 201 3.66 -15.64 10.00
C ASP A 201 4.01 -15.49 8.52
N PHE A 202 5.26 -15.03 8.29
CA PHE A 202 5.91 -14.90 6.99
C PHE A 202 6.17 -16.24 6.28
N THR A 203 5.79 -17.38 6.88
CA THR A 203 6.09 -18.74 6.42
C THR A 203 5.05 -19.33 5.46
N THR A 204 3.79 -18.90 5.49
CA THR A 204 2.72 -19.46 4.63
C THR A 204 2.39 -18.60 3.41
N CYS A 205 2.56 -17.27 3.48
CA CYS A 205 2.51 -16.38 2.32
C CYS A 205 3.46 -15.19 2.52
N PRO A 206 4.61 -15.11 1.81
CA PRO A 206 5.52 -14.00 1.95
C PRO A 206 4.94 -12.77 1.26
N PHE A 207 4.12 -11.99 1.97
CA PHE A 207 3.73 -10.68 1.49
C PHE A 207 4.98 -9.84 1.22
N PRO A 208 5.17 -9.31 0.00
CA PRO A 208 6.36 -8.55 -0.31
C PRO A 208 6.45 -7.33 0.61
N ARG A 209 7.63 -7.14 1.19
CA ARG A 209 7.95 -5.87 1.86
C ARG A 209 8.07 -4.79 0.80
N PHE A 210 7.66 -3.56 1.14
CA PHE A 210 7.94 -2.41 0.28
C PHE A 210 9.44 -2.34 -0.03
N LEU A 211 9.79 -2.30 -1.32
CA LEU A 211 11.18 -2.29 -1.79
C LEU A 211 11.98 -1.15 -1.14
N SER A 212 11.35 0.00 -0.86
CA SER A 212 11.94 1.14 -0.16
C SER A 212 12.25 0.91 1.33
N HIS A 213 12.15 -0.33 1.83
CA HIS A 213 12.37 -0.67 3.23
C HIS A 213 13.13 -2.00 3.43
N GLN A 214 13.61 -2.63 2.36
CA GLN A 214 14.55 -3.76 2.45
C GLN A 214 15.96 -3.20 2.75
N ARG A 215 16.59 -3.66 3.84
CA ARG A 215 18.01 -3.42 4.12
C ARG A 215 18.84 -4.51 3.45
#